data_AF-A0A1A5ZY69-F1
#
_entry.id   AF-A0A1A5ZY69-F1
#
_cell.length_a   1.000
_cell.length_b   1.000
_cell.length_c   1.000
_cell.angle_alpha   90.00
_cell.angle_beta   90.00
_cell.angle_gamma   90.00
#
_symmetry.space_group_name_H-M   'P 1'
#
loop_
_entity.id
_entity.type
_entity.pdbx_description
1 polymer ?
#
loop_
_entity_poly.entity_id
_entity_poly.type
_entity_poly.pdbx_seq_one_letter_code
_entity_poly.pdbx_strand_id
1 'polypeptide(L)'
;MCAGYDENNNDNAPSWSNKGDSEKRSDAGKECPDWEKLELPPAHILSHLTDAHCHPTDLDQAAETYDNVRLGGLASMATIPEDQERVKALSRDRPWLQPSEIGKGKGKGKGKGKGKDDRGVGVVACFGYHPWFTHQYTLSSPPNIPSKEDHYFSLFAPNSSKNKELLSTLLPYLPGPVPFDTFLEKLRTDLRTSLADGRLTMLGEVGLDGSARMRWPKKAKHLHPDSVKADEAQRDNYTKREVGNDQADDDWRRLTPFKVPMKHQRAILDKQLDLAVELGVNVSFHSVACPGPSLDTLISMREKYGIRFTNRINVDLHSAGGWSPEFWKQAERNLSNLYASPSIFITSRSPSASSLIASISNDRMLVESDSHDVTLSDRLVWAAAEWISRCKGWKLEGRDRHPSDPDDSDKDKVAEWDGIEEQGKEEEEEIDEKGEIVEVENKEIWTVRTLERNWLRFMKVIE
;
A
#
# COMPACT_ATOMS: atom_id res chain seq x y z
N MET A 1 3.07 -8.72 -5.72
CA MET A 1 2.83 -8.15 -7.08
C MET A 1 2.84 -6.62 -7.11
N CYS A 2 3.05 -5.94 -5.98
CA CYS A 2 3.30 -4.50 -5.92
C CYS A 2 4.80 -4.17 -5.80
N ALA A 3 5.61 -4.98 -5.09
CA ALA A 3 7.07 -4.98 -5.26
C ALA A 3 7.56 -6.18 -6.09
N GLY A 4 7.84 -5.96 -7.38
CA GLY A 4 8.67 -6.85 -8.19
C GLY A 4 10.01 -6.17 -8.47
N TYR A 5 11.05 -6.59 -7.78
CA TYR A 5 12.43 -6.28 -8.13
C TYR A 5 12.75 -7.05 -9.43
N ASP A 6 12.85 -6.35 -10.56
CA ASP A 6 13.30 -6.94 -11.83
C ASP A 6 14.80 -6.66 -11.96
N GLU A 7 15.64 -7.64 -11.59
CA GLU A 7 17.11 -7.53 -11.67
C GLU A 7 17.68 -7.59 -13.10
N ASN A 8 16.85 -7.75 -14.13
CA ASN A 8 17.30 -8.02 -15.50
C ASN A 8 16.91 -6.97 -16.54
N ASN A 9 17.12 -5.68 -16.26
CA ASN A 9 17.06 -4.65 -17.29
C ASN A 9 18.19 -3.61 -17.19
N ASN A 10 19.39 -4.07 -16.81
CA ASN A 10 20.59 -3.25 -16.82
C ASN A 10 21.29 -3.35 -18.18
N ASP A 11 20.70 -2.73 -19.20
CA ASP A 11 21.40 -2.38 -20.46
C ASP A 11 20.55 -1.34 -21.21
N ASN A 12 20.51 -0.11 -20.69
CA ASN A 12 20.34 1.13 -21.46
C ASN A 12 20.38 2.33 -20.50
N ALA A 13 21.59 2.70 -20.09
CA ALA A 13 21.83 4.02 -19.51
C ALA A 13 21.52 5.10 -20.58
N PRO A 14 20.57 6.02 -20.35
CA PRO A 14 20.38 7.15 -21.25
C PRO A 14 21.56 8.10 -21.10
N SER A 15 22.24 8.39 -22.21
CA SER A 15 23.27 9.44 -22.26
C SER A 15 22.64 10.78 -21.85
N TRP A 16 23.16 11.36 -20.77
CA TRP A 16 22.74 12.65 -20.25
C TRP A 16 22.94 13.74 -21.30
N SER A 17 21.85 14.30 -21.82
CA SER A 17 21.89 15.55 -22.57
C SER A 17 21.49 16.70 -21.63
N ASN A 18 22.44 17.61 -21.44
CA ASN A 18 22.32 18.80 -20.59
C ASN A 18 21.21 19.72 -21.08
N LYS A 19 20.07 19.75 -20.36
CA LYS A 19 19.19 20.92 -20.24
C LYS A 19 18.53 20.92 -18.86
N GLY A 20 18.89 21.89 -18.01
CA GLY A 20 18.16 22.20 -16.78
C GLY A 20 19.01 22.38 -15.51
N ASP A 21 20.01 23.29 -15.52
CA ASP A 21 20.87 23.55 -14.35
C ASP A 21 20.19 24.33 -13.20
N SER A 22 18.91 24.72 -13.32
CA SER A 22 18.21 25.52 -12.31
C SER A 22 17.41 24.72 -11.28
N GLU A 23 16.99 23.49 -11.56
CA GLU A 23 16.20 22.67 -10.60
C GLU A 23 17.09 21.86 -9.64
N LYS A 24 18.28 21.42 -10.08
CA LYS A 24 19.18 20.57 -9.29
C LYS A 24 19.73 21.19 -8.00
N ARG A 25 19.66 22.52 -7.82
CA ARG A 25 20.16 23.17 -6.60
C ARG A 25 19.18 23.13 -5.43
N SER A 26 17.90 22.82 -5.66
CA SER A 26 16.85 22.88 -4.62
C SER A 26 16.60 21.55 -3.87
N ASP A 27 17.13 20.44 -4.38
CA ASP A 27 16.91 19.08 -3.83
C ASP A 27 18.13 18.48 -3.11
N ALA A 28 19.22 19.23 -2.94
CA ALA A 28 20.40 18.76 -2.22
C ALA A 28 20.03 18.34 -0.79
N GLY A 29 20.16 17.05 -0.47
CA GLY A 29 19.82 16.46 0.83
C GLY A 29 18.40 15.86 0.94
N LYS A 30 17.58 15.92 -0.11
CA LYS A 30 16.21 15.34 -0.14
C LYS A 30 16.11 14.07 -0.98
N GLU A 31 17.24 13.49 -1.34
CA GLU A 31 17.31 12.26 -2.14
C GLU A 31 16.82 11.05 -1.33
N CYS A 32 16.23 10.10 -2.05
CA CYS A 32 15.83 8.80 -1.49
C CYS A 32 17.07 8.13 -0.86
N PRO A 33 17.00 7.69 0.41
CA PRO A 33 18.13 7.09 1.07
C PRO A 33 18.45 5.70 0.50
N ASP A 34 19.72 5.30 0.66
CA ASP A 34 20.17 3.93 0.41
C ASP A 34 19.71 3.03 1.57
N TRP A 35 18.52 2.47 1.42
CA TRP A 35 17.84 1.68 2.46
C TRP A 35 18.67 0.49 2.97
N GLU A 36 19.53 -0.09 2.13
CA GLU A 36 20.39 -1.23 2.49
C GLU A 36 21.47 -0.84 3.50
N LYS A 37 21.97 0.40 3.44
CA LYS A 37 23.07 0.89 4.26
C LYS A 37 22.66 1.65 5.50
N LEU A 38 21.36 1.96 5.65
CA LEU A 38 20.87 2.69 6.81
C LEU A 38 21.04 1.89 8.11
N GLU A 39 21.48 2.58 9.16
CA GLU A 39 21.43 2.05 10.51
C GLU A 39 20.00 2.12 11.04
N LEU A 40 19.54 1.03 11.65
CA LEU A 40 18.21 0.98 12.24
C LEU A 40 18.25 1.55 13.65
N PRO A 41 17.25 2.34 14.06
CA PRO A 41 17.22 2.92 15.38
C PRO A 41 16.92 1.82 16.41
N PRO A 42 17.04 2.14 17.71
CA PRO A 42 16.59 1.26 18.78
C PRO A 42 15.16 0.74 18.56
N ALA A 43 14.90 -0.50 18.96
CA ALA A 43 13.61 -1.17 18.71
C ALA A 43 12.40 -0.41 19.27
N HIS A 44 12.56 0.31 20.39
CA HIS A 44 11.47 1.10 20.95
C HIS A 44 11.02 2.21 19.98
N ILE A 45 11.93 2.85 19.23
CA ILE A 45 11.58 3.86 18.23
C ILE A 45 10.80 3.22 17.06
N LEU A 46 11.27 2.10 16.53
CA LEU A 46 10.57 1.37 15.45
C LEU A 46 9.17 0.94 15.85
N SER A 47 8.96 0.60 17.12
CA SER A 47 7.64 0.16 17.63
C SER A 47 6.55 1.24 17.60
N HIS A 48 6.90 2.50 17.27
CA HIS A 48 5.96 3.58 17.02
C HIS A 48 5.53 3.68 15.55
N LEU A 49 6.27 3.10 14.63
CA LEU A 49 5.93 3.10 13.21
C LEU A 49 5.01 1.93 12.87
N THR A 50 4.10 2.20 11.95
CA THR A 50 3.23 1.21 11.33
C THR A 50 3.47 1.21 9.84
N ASP A 51 3.64 0.03 9.27
CA ASP A 51 3.65 -0.15 7.83
C ASP A 51 2.21 -0.03 7.30
N ALA A 52 1.88 1.13 6.71
CA ALA A 52 0.52 1.44 6.25
C ALA A 52 0.06 0.60 5.05
N HIS A 53 0.99 -0.04 4.34
CA HIS A 53 0.72 -0.93 3.22
C HIS A 53 1.87 -1.92 2.99
N CYS A 54 1.58 -3.20 3.18
CA CYS A 54 2.51 -4.28 2.86
C CYS A 54 1.78 -5.56 2.45
N HIS A 55 2.52 -6.50 1.89
CA HIS A 55 2.02 -7.80 1.40
C HIS A 55 2.68 -8.97 2.15
N PRO A 56 2.58 -9.03 3.49
CA PRO A 56 3.40 -9.93 4.29
C PRO A 56 2.94 -11.39 4.21
N THR A 57 1.88 -11.70 3.46
CA THR A 57 1.34 -13.05 3.21
C THR A 57 1.60 -13.56 1.79
N ASP A 58 2.32 -12.78 0.95
CA ASP A 58 2.73 -13.21 -0.39
C ASP A 58 3.75 -14.35 -0.33
N LEU A 59 4.57 -14.38 0.72
CA LEU A 59 5.52 -15.44 1.01
C LEU A 59 5.02 -16.27 2.20
N ASP A 60 5.20 -17.59 2.13
CA ASP A 60 4.95 -18.48 3.25
C ASP A 60 6.09 -18.34 4.27
N GLN A 61 5.85 -17.53 5.31
CA GLN A 61 6.83 -17.20 6.36
C GLN A 61 6.53 -17.95 7.65
N ALA A 62 7.58 -18.26 8.42
CA ALA A 62 7.43 -18.85 9.75
C ALA A 62 6.88 -17.83 10.75
N ALA A 63 6.23 -18.29 11.82
CA ALA A 63 5.66 -17.41 12.84
C ALA A 63 6.76 -16.55 13.49
N GLU A 64 7.96 -17.11 13.68
CA GLU A 64 9.12 -16.44 14.26
C GLU A 64 9.58 -15.23 13.41
N THR A 65 9.35 -15.25 12.09
CA THR A 65 9.68 -14.11 11.22
C THR A 65 8.93 -12.86 11.67
N TYR A 66 7.64 -12.98 11.96
CA TYR A 66 6.80 -11.88 12.43
C TYR A 66 7.06 -11.52 13.91
N ASP A 67 7.57 -12.46 14.72
CA ASP A 67 8.02 -12.17 16.11
C ASP A 67 9.24 -11.24 16.13
N ASN A 68 10.06 -11.30 15.09
CA ASN A 68 11.29 -10.51 14.97
C ASN A 68 11.07 -9.12 14.35
N VAL A 69 9.88 -8.83 13.83
CA VAL A 69 9.51 -7.50 13.33
C VAL A 69 9.42 -6.54 14.51
N ARG A 70 10.13 -5.41 14.43
CA ARG A 70 10.21 -4.40 15.51
C ARG A 70 9.23 -3.25 15.32
N LEU A 71 8.61 -3.13 14.15
CA LEU A 71 7.49 -2.22 13.92
C LEU A 71 6.33 -2.50 14.89
N GLY A 72 5.56 -1.45 15.20
CA GLY A 72 4.37 -1.59 16.05
C GLY A 72 3.19 -2.22 15.32
N GLY A 73 3.19 -2.14 13.98
CA GLY A 73 2.04 -2.47 13.17
C GLY A 73 2.33 -2.80 11.71
N LEU A 74 1.52 -3.69 11.13
CA LEU A 74 1.44 -3.95 9.69
C LEU A 74 -0.01 -3.88 9.19
N ALA A 75 -0.25 -3.16 8.12
CA ALA A 75 -1.48 -3.26 7.33
C ALA A 75 -1.29 -4.28 6.21
N SER A 76 -1.82 -5.48 6.42
CA SER A 76 -1.59 -6.63 5.55
C SER A 76 -2.60 -6.68 4.41
N MET A 77 -2.15 -6.36 3.19
CA MET A 77 -2.95 -6.36 1.96
C MET A 77 -3.05 -7.76 1.36
N ALA A 78 -4.23 -8.08 0.83
CA ALA A 78 -4.43 -9.28 0.02
C ALA A 78 -4.03 -8.99 -1.44
N THR A 79 -3.04 -9.70 -1.96
CA THR A 79 -2.50 -9.47 -3.32
C THR A 79 -3.37 -10.10 -4.39
N ILE A 80 -3.75 -11.37 -4.19
CA ILE A 80 -4.65 -12.12 -5.07
C ILE A 80 -5.99 -12.42 -4.37
N PRO A 81 -7.05 -12.76 -5.12
CA PRO A 81 -8.37 -13.06 -4.53
C PRO A 81 -8.35 -14.16 -3.46
N GLU A 82 -7.40 -15.09 -3.55
CA GLU A 82 -7.23 -16.19 -2.60
C GLU A 82 -6.57 -15.75 -1.27
N ASP A 83 -5.87 -14.62 -1.25
CA ASP A 83 -5.15 -14.15 -0.06
C ASP A 83 -6.06 -13.60 1.05
N GLN A 84 -7.36 -13.38 0.77
CA GLN A 84 -8.32 -12.87 1.76
C GLN A 84 -8.32 -13.72 3.05
N GLU A 85 -8.20 -15.05 2.93
CA GLU A 85 -8.13 -15.92 4.11
C GLU A 85 -6.75 -15.90 4.79
N ARG A 86 -5.67 -15.65 4.03
CA ARG A 86 -4.31 -15.54 4.59
C ARG A 86 -4.18 -14.31 5.47
N VAL A 87 -4.61 -13.13 4.98
CA VAL A 87 -4.59 -11.88 5.76
C VAL A 87 -5.51 -11.96 6.98
N LYS A 88 -6.66 -12.63 6.84
CA LYS A 88 -7.58 -12.90 7.95
C LYS A 88 -6.94 -13.79 9.02
N ALA A 89 -6.28 -14.86 8.62
CA ALA A 89 -5.61 -15.77 9.54
C ALA A 89 -4.46 -15.06 10.28
N LEU A 90 -3.65 -14.28 9.56
CA LEU A 90 -2.55 -13.52 10.14
C LEU A 90 -3.04 -12.50 11.17
N SER A 91 -4.09 -11.72 10.87
CA SER A 91 -4.67 -10.77 11.84
C SER A 91 -5.34 -11.43 13.05
N ARG A 92 -5.72 -12.71 12.97
CA ARG A 92 -6.23 -13.46 14.12
C ARG A 92 -5.12 -13.99 15.01
N ASP A 93 -4.01 -14.38 14.39
CA ASP A 93 -2.81 -14.80 15.11
C ASP A 93 -2.12 -13.61 15.80
N ARG A 94 -2.17 -12.44 15.16
CA ARG A 94 -1.52 -11.19 15.59
C ARG A 94 -2.51 -10.02 15.62
N PRO A 95 -3.49 -10.04 16.53
CA PRO A 95 -4.57 -9.06 16.52
C PRO A 95 -4.09 -7.67 16.91
N TRP A 96 -4.51 -6.67 16.14
CA TRP A 96 -4.55 -5.30 16.61
C TRP A 96 -5.99 -4.93 16.95
N LEU A 97 -6.28 -4.77 18.25
CA LEU A 97 -7.61 -4.46 18.75
C LEU A 97 -7.88 -2.97 18.84
N GLN A 98 -9.14 -2.57 18.68
CA GLN A 98 -9.58 -1.20 18.95
C GLN A 98 -9.44 -0.88 20.45
N PRO A 99 -9.08 0.37 20.83
CA PRO A 99 -8.91 0.75 22.23
C PRO A 99 -10.13 0.49 23.11
N SER A 100 -11.34 0.63 22.56
CA SER A 100 -12.62 0.39 23.25
C SER A 100 -12.79 -1.05 23.74
N GLU A 101 -12.08 -2.01 23.15
CA GLU A 101 -12.13 -3.42 23.52
C GLU A 101 -11.00 -3.83 24.48
N ILE A 102 -9.96 -3.00 24.64
CA ILE A 102 -8.86 -3.21 25.61
C ILE A 102 -9.38 -3.13 27.07
N GLY A 103 -10.45 -2.38 27.32
CA GLY A 103 -11.01 -2.16 28.66
C GLY A 103 -11.90 -3.28 29.23
N LYS A 104 -12.23 -4.32 28.46
CA LYS A 104 -13.18 -5.38 28.88
C LYS A 104 -12.53 -6.71 29.28
N GLY A 105 -11.21 -6.86 29.08
CA GLY A 105 -10.45 -8.07 29.41
C GLY A 105 -9.42 -7.87 30.52
N LYS A 106 -9.26 -8.85 31.41
CA LYS A 106 -8.20 -8.90 32.43
C LYS A 106 -6.83 -9.02 31.77
N GLY A 107 -6.23 -7.90 31.40
CA GLY A 107 -4.84 -7.80 30.95
C GLY A 107 -4.39 -6.35 31.06
N LYS A 108 -3.67 -6.01 32.13
CA LYS A 108 -2.96 -4.73 32.20
C LYS A 108 -1.77 -4.82 31.23
N GLY A 109 -1.91 -4.25 30.03
CA GLY A 109 -0.84 -4.18 29.04
C GLY A 109 -1.25 -3.59 27.69
N LYS A 110 -1.17 -2.25 27.56
CA LYS A 110 -0.72 -1.48 26.38
C LYS A 110 -1.18 -1.91 24.97
N GLY A 111 -2.29 -1.31 24.50
CA GLY A 111 -2.38 -0.39 23.34
C GLY A 111 -1.74 -0.65 21.95
N LYS A 112 -0.81 -1.57 21.76
CA LYS A 112 -0.20 -1.87 20.45
C LYS A 112 -0.02 -3.37 20.31
N GLY A 113 -0.67 -3.95 19.31
CA GLY A 113 -0.76 -5.39 19.10
C GLY A 113 0.63 -6.02 19.14
N LYS A 114 0.91 -6.73 20.23
CA LYS A 114 1.98 -7.72 20.24
C LYS A 114 1.31 -9.05 19.93
N GLY A 115 1.94 -9.88 19.10
CA GLY A 115 1.44 -11.21 18.75
C GLY A 115 1.30 -12.12 19.97
N LYS A 116 1.17 -13.43 19.75
CA LYS A 116 1.14 -14.39 20.86
C LYS A 116 2.33 -14.18 21.82
N ASP A 117 2.04 -14.22 23.12
CA ASP A 117 3.01 -14.03 24.20
C ASP A 117 3.66 -12.63 24.29
N ASP A 118 2.97 -11.59 23.82
CA ASP A 118 3.46 -10.21 23.83
C ASP A 118 4.77 -10.00 23.04
N ARG A 119 4.94 -10.71 21.91
CA ARG A 119 6.09 -10.57 20.99
C ARG A 119 5.68 -10.23 19.55
N GLY A 120 6.55 -9.51 18.84
CA GLY A 120 6.36 -9.17 17.43
C GLY A 120 5.35 -8.06 17.16
N VAL A 121 4.85 -8.06 15.92
CA VAL A 121 4.04 -6.99 15.35
C VAL A 121 2.53 -7.27 15.33
N GLY A 122 1.72 -6.22 15.46
CA GLY A 122 0.27 -6.28 15.35
C GLY A 122 -0.20 -6.13 13.91
N VAL A 123 -1.23 -6.86 13.51
CA VAL A 123 -1.67 -6.91 12.12
C VAL A 123 -3.10 -6.41 11.96
N VAL A 124 -3.25 -5.42 11.08
CA VAL A 124 -4.52 -4.97 10.52
C VAL A 124 -4.80 -5.80 9.26
N ALA A 125 -5.93 -6.51 9.23
CA ALA A 125 -6.35 -7.18 8.00
C ALA A 125 -6.93 -6.15 7.02
N CYS A 126 -6.41 -6.16 5.79
CA CYS A 126 -6.96 -5.39 4.69
C CYS A 126 -7.60 -6.36 3.68
N PHE A 127 -8.91 -6.21 3.50
CA PHE A 127 -9.68 -7.04 2.57
C PHE A 127 -10.02 -6.24 1.33
N GLY A 128 -9.89 -6.80 0.14
CA GLY A 128 -10.13 -6.06 -1.10
C GLY A 128 -9.67 -6.80 -2.35
N TYR A 129 -10.27 -6.47 -3.49
CA TYR A 129 -9.94 -7.05 -4.78
C TYR A 129 -9.24 -6.03 -5.67
N HIS A 130 -7.96 -6.29 -5.92
CA HIS A 130 -7.06 -5.44 -6.69
C HIS A 130 -7.48 -5.32 -8.17
N PRO A 131 -7.30 -4.14 -8.83
CA PRO A 131 -7.59 -3.94 -10.26
C PRO A 131 -6.97 -4.95 -11.25
N TRP A 132 -5.82 -5.58 -10.94
CA TRP A 132 -5.18 -6.58 -11.83
C TRP A 132 -6.08 -7.76 -12.18
N PHE A 133 -6.97 -8.16 -11.26
CA PHE A 133 -7.83 -9.35 -11.41
C PHE A 133 -9.22 -9.03 -11.94
N THR A 134 -9.55 -7.75 -12.16
CA THR A 134 -10.89 -7.32 -12.56
C THR A 134 -11.37 -7.89 -13.90
N HIS A 135 -10.45 -8.31 -14.76
CA HIS A 135 -10.79 -9.01 -16.00
C HIS A 135 -11.47 -10.37 -15.80
N GLN A 136 -11.33 -10.97 -14.62
CA GLN A 136 -11.97 -12.25 -14.28
C GLN A 136 -13.42 -12.04 -13.81
N TYR A 137 -13.81 -10.80 -13.51
CA TYR A 137 -15.10 -10.50 -12.90
C TYR A 137 -16.10 -9.99 -13.93
N THR A 138 -17.34 -10.46 -13.83
CA THR A 138 -18.49 -9.90 -14.52
C THR A 138 -19.39 -9.15 -13.55
N LEU A 139 -20.01 -8.07 -14.04
CA LEU A 139 -21.06 -7.34 -13.33
C LEU A 139 -22.45 -7.97 -13.53
N SER A 140 -22.55 -9.05 -14.32
CA SER A 140 -23.80 -9.79 -14.53
C SER A 140 -24.02 -10.81 -13.41
N SER A 141 -25.23 -10.85 -12.87
CA SER A 141 -25.62 -11.79 -11.82
C SER A 141 -26.28 -13.06 -12.41
N PRO A 142 -26.24 -14.22 -11.72
CA PRO A 142 -26.95 -15.42 -12.15
C PRO A 142 -28.46 -15.16 -12.40
N PRO A 143 -29.07 -15.77 -13.44
CA PRO A 143 -28.50 -16.73 -14.40
C PRO A 143 -27.80 -16.08 -15.62
N ASN A 144 -27.69 -14.75 -15.68
CA ASN A 144 -27.24 -14.01 -16.87
C ASN A 144 -25.71 -13.89 -16.98
N ILE A 145 -24.96 -14.89 -16.50
CA ILE A 145 -23.51 -14.88 -16.58
C ILE A 145 -23.11 -15.11 -18.05
N PRO A 146 -22.30 -14.22 -18.67
CA PRO A 146 -21.86 -14.41 -20.05
C PRO A 146 -21.00 -15.68 -20.19
N SER A 147 -20.96 -16.23 -21.40
CA SER A 147 -19.99 -17.29 -21.71
C SER A 147 -18.55 -16.75 -21.55
N LYS A 148 -17.58 -17.65 -21.38
CA LYS A 148 -16.16 -17.26 -21.31
C LYS A 148 -15.74 -16.47 -22.55
N GLU A 149 -16.19 -16.90 -23.72
CA GLU A 149 -15.90 -16.23 -24.99
C GLU A 149 -16.52 -14.83 -25.02
N ASP A 150 -17.82 -14.71 -24.80
CA ASP A 150 -18.53 -13.42 -24.84
C ASP A 150 -17.94 -12.42 -23.84
N HIS A 151 -17.62 -12.88 -22.63
CA HIS A 151 -17.03 -12.05 -21.59
C HIS A 151 -15.71 -11.42 -22.03
N TYR A 152 -14.73 -12.24 -22.43
CA TYR A 152 -13.40 -11.73 -22.77
C TYR A 152 -13.38 -10.96 -24.09
N PHE A 153 -14.15 -11.40 -25.10
CA PHE A 153 -14.25 -10.66 -26.37
C PHE A 153 -14.97 -9.32 -26.19
N SER A 154 -16.04 -9.26 -25.39
CA SER A 154 -16.71 -8.00 -25.09
C SER A 154 -15.85 -7.08 -24.21
N LEU A 155 -15.14 -7.62 -23.23
CA LEU A 155 -14.33 -6.83 -22.29
C LEU A 155 -13.12 -6.22 -22.99
N PHE A 156 -12.34 -7.02 -23.73
CA PHE A 156 -11.10 -6.54 -24.35
C PHE A 156 -11.31 -5.91 -25.72
N ALA A 157 -12.45 -6.16 -26.37
CA ALA A 157 -12.81 -5.62 -27.68
C ALA A 157 -11.64 -5.61 -28.69
N PRO A 158 -11.01 -6.78 -28.97
CA PRO A 158 -9.79 -6.85 -29.78
C PRO A 158 -10.01 -6.27 -31.19
N ASN A 159 -9.23 -5.24 -31.52
CA ASN A 159 -9.40 -4.43 -32.73
C ASN A 159 -8.67 -4.97 -33.98
N SER A 160 -7.74 -5.92 -33.82
CA SER A 160 -6.96 -6.50 -34.92
C SER A 160 -7.19 -8.00 -35.04
N SER A 161 -7.07 -8.55 -36.25
CA SER A 161 -7.17 -10.00 -36.49
C SER A 161 -6.17 -10.78 -35.65
N LYS A 162 -4.93 -10.26 -35.52
CA LYS A 162 -3.88 -10.84 -34.66
C LYS A 162 -4.31 -10.92 -33.19
N ASN A 163 -4.93 -9.87 -32.65
CA ASN A 163 -5.39 -9.86 -31.26
C ASN A 163 -6.61 -10.77 -31.07
N LYS A 164 -7.50 -10.88 -32.06
CA LYS A 164 -8.63 -11.82 -32.02
C LYS A 164 -8.14 -13.26 -31.97
N GLU A 165 -7.22 -13.62 -32.87
CA GLU A 165 -6.60 -14.95 -32.91
C GLU A 165 -5.84 -15.28 -31.62
N LEU A 166 -5.06 -14.33 -31.11
CA LEU A 166 -4.37 -14.50 -29.83
C LEU A 166 -5.35 -14.73 -28.68
N LEU A 167 -6.44 -13.96 -28.62
CA LEU A 167 -7.45 -14.12 -27.56
C LEU A 167 -8.12 -15.48 -27.66
N SER A 168 -8.55 -15.90 -28.85
CA SER A 168 -9.09 -17.25 -29.10
C SER A 168 -8.12 -18.35 -28.68
N THR A 169 -6.82 -18.18 -28.98
CA THR A 169 -5.77 -19.13 -28.61
C THR A 169 -5.59 -19.25 -27.10
N LEU A 170 -5.69 -18.14 -26.37
CA LEU A 170 -5.53 -18.12 -24.91
C LEU A 170 -6.79 -18.48 -24.15
N LEU A 171 -7.98 -18.30 -24.75
CA LEU A 171 -9.29 -18.48 -24.11
C LEU A 171 -9.47 -19.80 -23.33
N PRO A 172 -9.00 -20.97 -23.82
CA PRO A 172 -9.12 -22.23 -23.07
C PRO A 172 -8.39 -22.21 -21.72
N TYR A 173 -7.35 -21.39 -21.59
CA TYR A 173 -6.50 -21.27 -20.40
C TYR A 173 -6.93 -20.16 -19.44
N LEU A 174 -7.91 -19.34 -19.81
CA LEU A 174 -8.47 -18.30 -18.96
C LEU A 174 -9.54 -18.87 -18.00
N PRO A 175 -9.71 -18.30 -16.80
CA PRO A 175 -10.81 -18.69 -15.91
C PRO A 175 -12.17 -18.35 -16.53
N GLY A 176 -13.25 -18.94 -16.01
CA GLY A 176 -14.60 -18.49 -16.35
C GLY A 176 -14.90 -17.13 -15.68
N PRO A 177 -15.79 -16.30 -16.24
CA PRO A 177 -16.20 -15.06 -15.59
C PRO A 177 -16.93 -15.35 -14.29
N VAL A 178 -16.53 -14.66 -13.22
CA VAL A 178 -17.14 -14.80 -11.89
C VAL A 178 -18.00 -13.56 -11.58
N PRO A 179 -19.28 -13.71 -11.14
CA PRO A 179 -20.09 -12.59 -10.72
C PRO A 179 -19.46 -11.85 -9.53
N PHE A 180 -19.18 -10.57 -9.69
CA PHE A 180 -18.49 -9.81 -8.65
C PHE A 180 -19.29 -9.70 -7.34
N ASP A 181 -20.63 -9.76 -7.41
CA ASP A 181 -21.48 -9.73 -6.22
C ASP A 181 -21.16 -10.89 -5.24
N THR A 182 -20.67 -12.04 -5.74
CA THR A 182 -20.26 -13.15 -4.86
C THR A 182 -19.04 -12.76 -4.00
N PHE A 183 -18.06 -12.10 -4.62
CA PHE A 183 -16.87 -11.60 -3.95
C PHE A 183 -17.20 -10.43 -3.01
N LEU A 184 -18.16 -9.58 -3.40
CA LEU A 184 -18.63 -8.46 -2.59
C LEU A 184 -19.33 -8.93 -1.29
N GLU A 185 -20.13 -9.99 -1.36
CA GLU A 185 -20.78 -10.56 -0.17
C GLU A 185 -19.77 -11.25 0.77
N LYS A 186 -18.75 -11.92 0.21
CA LYS A 186 -17.63 -12.43 1.00
C LYS A 186 -16.89 -11.29 1.70
N LEU A 187 -16.54 -10.23 0.96
CA LEU A 187 -15.86 -9.04 1.48
C LEU A 187 -16.65 -8.38 2.62
N ARG A 188 -17.97 -8.20 2.44
CA ARG A 188 -18.87 -7.70 3.49
C ARG A 188 -18.83 -8.57 4.73
N THR A 189 -18.85 -9.88 4.56
CA THR A 189 -18.83 -10.84 5.68
C THR A 189 -17.52 -10.77 6.44
N ASP A 190 -16.38 -10.76 5.74
CA ASP A 190 -15.06 -10.69 6.35
C ASP A 190 -14.85 -9.38 7.11
N LEU A 191 -15.19 -8.24 6.50
CA LEU A 191 -15.11 -6.92 7.14
C LEU A 191 -15.98 -6.85 8.40
N ARG A 192 -17.26 -7.25 8.31
CA ARG A 192 -18.18 -7.23 9.46
C ARG A 192 -17.73 -8.14 10.59
N THR A 193 -17.26 -9.34 10.26
CA THR A 193 -16.76 -10.29 11.26
C THR A 193 -15.53 -9.74 11.96
N SER A 194 -14.58 -9.18 11.21
CA SER A 194 -13.36 -8.60 11.79
C SER A 194 -13.66 -7.43 12.72
N LEU A 195 -14.55 -6.52 12.31
CA LEU A 195 -15.02 -5.41 13.15
C LEU A 195 -15.76 -5.89 14.40
N ALA A 196 -16.62 -6.90 14.27
CA ALA A 196 -17.37 -7.48 15.40
C ALA A 196 -16.45 -8.15 16.43
N ASP A 197 -15.31 -8.68 15.98
CA ASP A 197 -14.25 -9.22 16.85
C ASP A 197 -13.38 -8.12 17.49
N GLY A 198 -13.71 -6.84 17.28
CA GLY A 198 -12.97 -5.70 17.85
C GLY A 198 -11.63 -5.42 17.17
N ARG A 199 -11.34 -6.05 16.03
CA ARG A 199 -10.07 -5.89 15.31
C ARG A 199 -10.07 -4.62 14.46
N LEU A 200 -8.92 -3.96 14.38
CA LEU A 200 -8.65 -2.97 13.35
C LEU A 200 -8.66 -3.66 11.98
N THR A 201 -9.30 -3.04 11.00
CA THR A 201 -9.51 -3.62 9.66
C THR A 201 -9.75 -2.52 8.64
N MET A 202 -9.28 -2.75 7.41
CA MET A 202 -9.40 -1.82 6.30
C MET A 202 -9.93 -2.50 5.03
N LEU A 203 -10.40 -1.70 4.09
CA LEU A 203 -10.60 -2.09 2.71
C LEU A 203 -9.27 -1.89 1.94
N GLY A 204 -8.68 -2.94 1.40
CA GLY A 204 -7.46 -2.85 0.62
C GLY A 204 -6.90 -4.23 0.23
N GLU A 205 -6.16 -4.35 -0.86
CA GLU A 205 -5.84 -3.29 -1.81
C GLU A 205 -6.94 -3.16 -2.88
N VAL A 206 -7.48 -1.94 -3.07
CA VAL A 206 -8.50 -1.65 -4.08
C VAL A 206 -8.12 -0.39 -4.84
N GLY A 207 -8.51 -0.25 -6.11
CA GLY A 207 -8.24 1.00 -6.83
C GLY A 207 -8.32 0.86 -8.34
N LEU A 208 -7.55 1.70 -9.04
CA LEU A 208 -7.48 1.76 -10.49
C LEU A 208 -6.04 1.59 -10.98
N ASP A 209 -5.89 0.93 -12.12
CA ASP A 209 -4.59 0.71 -12.75
C ASP A 209 -4.70 0.85 -14.27
N GLY A 210 -4.20 1.96 -14.83
CA GLY A 210 -4.17 2.22 -16.28
C GLY A 210 -3.17 1.34 -17.05
N SER A 211 -2.30 0.64 -16.33
CA SER A 211 -1.30 -0.29 -16.85
C SER A 211 -1.74 -1.75 -16.74
N ALA A 212 -2.80 -2.06 -15.98
CA ALA A 212 -3.29 -3.41 -15.77
C ALA A 212 -3.63 -4.11 -17.10
N ARG A 213 -2.96 -5.24 -17.31
CA ARG A 213 -3.12 -6.12 -18.46
C ARG A 213 -3.34 -7.54 -17.97
N MET A 214 -4.12 -8.31 -18.72
CA MET A 214 -4.24 -9.74 -18.47
C MET A 214 -2.85 -10.38 -18.56
N ARG A 215 -2.44 -11.07 -17.49
CA ARG A 215 -1.19 -11.86 -17.49
C ARG A 215 -1.33 -13.02 -18.46
N TRP A 216 -0.21 -13.42 -19.06
CA TRP A 216 -0.18 -14.62 -19.87
C TRP A 216 -0.42 -15.84 -18.98
N PRO A 217 -1.44 -16.68 -19.26
CA PRO A 217 -1.76 -17.81 -18.39
C PRO A 217 -0.57 -18.77 -18.25
N LYS A 218 -0.19 -19.14 -17.02
CA LYS A 218 0.93 -20.07 -16.77
C LYS A 218 0.78 -21.37 -17.58
N LYS A 219 -0.44 -21.93 -17.62
CA LYS A 219 -0.77 -23.14 -18.41
C LYS A 219 -0.60 -22.98 -19.92
N ALA A 220 -0.55 -21.75 -20.41
CA ALA A 220 -0.31 -21.40 -21.81
C ALA A 220 1.12 -20.95 -22.08
N LYS A 221 2.08 -21.08 -21.14
CA LYS A 221 3.47 -20.61 -21.28
C LYS A 221 4.11 -21.04 -22.60
N HIS A 222 3.93 -22.31 -22.99
CA HIS A 222 4.40 -22.89 -24.24
C HIS A 222 3.92 -22.19 -25.53
N LEU A 223 2.85 -21.40 -25.47
CA LEU A 223 2.31 -20.65 -26.61
C LEU A 223 2.94 -19.25 -26.77
N HIS A 224 3.77 -18.82 -25.82
CA HIS A 224 4.40 -17.50 -25.88
C HIS A 224 5.51 -17.47 -26.94
N PRO A 225 5.65 -16.38 -27.73
CA PRO A 225 6.67 -16.30 -28.78
C PRO A 225 8.11 -16.56 -28.29
N ASP A 226 8.43 -16.13 -27.06
CA ASP A 226 9.75 -16.36 -26.46
C ASP A 226 10.01 -17.81 -26.08
N SER A 227 8.97 -18.60 -25.80
CA SER A 227 9.11 -20.03 -25.50
C SER A 227 9.45 -20.84 -26.75
N VAL A 228 8.96 -20.42 -27.91
CA VAL A 228 9.28 -21.05 -29.21
C VAL A 228 10.74 -20.79 -29.61
N LYS A 229 11.28 -19.60 -29.30
CA LYS A 229 12.69 -19.26 -29.58
C LYS A 229 13.68 -20.01 -28.70
N ALA A 230 13.29 -20.38 -27.48
CA ALA A 230 14.13 -21.18 -26.60
C ALA A 230 14.33 -22.62 -27.14
N ASP A 231 13.29 -23.20 -27.73
CA ASP A 231 13.37 -24.52 -28.37
C ASP A 231 14.19 -24.50 -29.68
N GLU A 232 14.16 -23.40 -30.44
CA GLU A 232 15.01 -23.21 -31.63
C GLU A 232 16.50 -23.03 -31.24
N ALA A 233 16.80 -22.27 -30.18
CA ALA A 233 18.17 -22.09 -29.69
C ALA A 233 18.74 -23.33 -28.96
N GLN A 234 17.88 -24.17 -28.36
CA GLN A 234 18.29 -25.42 -27.72
C GLN A 234 18.57 -26.56 -28.70
N ARG A 235 18.12 -26.47 -29.96
CA ARG A 235 18.48 -27.45 -31.00
C ARG A 235 19.95 -27.37 -31.42
N ASP A 236 20.59 -26.22 -31.22
CA ASP A 236 21.99 -26.00 -31.64
C ASP A 236 23.03 -26.22 -30.52
N ASN A 237 22.61 -26.47 -29.27
CA ASN A 237 23.54 -26.76 -28.17
C ASN A 237 23.01 -27.85 -27.25
N TYR A 238 23.16 -29.10 -27.69
CA TYR A 238 22.94 -30.30 -26.89
C TYR A 238 24.08 -30.47 -25.86
N THR A 239 24.00 -29.80 -24.71
CA THR A 239 24.62 -30.30 -23.48
C THR A 239 23.66 -30.19 -22.31
N LYS A 240 23.30 -31.37 -21.84
CA LYS A 240 22.43 -31.69 -20.71
C LYS A 240 22.85 -30.91 -19.44
N ARG A 241 22.02 -29.98 -18.98
CA ARG A 241 22.02 -29.52 -17.58
C ARG A 241 20.65 -29.77 -16.98
N GLU A 242 20.56 -30.85 -16.22
CA GLU A 242 19.51 -31.10 -15.24
C GLU A 242 19.72 -30.11 -14.09
N VAL A 243 18.87 -29.09 -13.99
CA VAL A 243 18.71 -28.25 -12.79
C VAL A 243 17.22 -28.05 -12.58
N GLY A 244 16.77 -28.22 -11.34
CA GLY A 244 15.38 -28.39 -10.91
C GLY A 244 14.38 -27.38 -11.45
N ASN A 245 13.18 -27.88 -11.72
CA ASN A 245 12.08 -27.22 -12.42
C ASN A 245 11.32 -26.18 -11.57
N ASP A 246 11.72 -25.98 -10.31
CA ASP A 246 10.88 -25.26 -9.33
C ASP A 246 11.18 -23.75 -9.28
N GLN A 247 12.37 -23.28 -9.69
CA GLN A 247 12.70 -21.85 -9.73
C GLN A 247 12.10 -21.13 -10.96
N ALA A 248 11.92 -21.83 -12.09
CA ALA A 248 11.50 -21.23 -13.36
C ALA A 248 9.99 -20.93 -13.47
N ASP A 249 9.21 -21.39 -12.48
CA ASP A 249 7.75 -21.24 -12.44
C ASP A 249 7.29 -19.98 -11.69
N ASP A 250 8.20 -19.39 -10.90
CA ASP A 250 7.97 -18.14 -10.15
C ASP A 250 8.22 -16.87 -11.02
N ASP A 251 9.05 -16.99 -12.05
CA ASP A 251 9.41 -15.90 -12.97
C ASP A 251 8.41 -15.67 -14.13
N TRP A 252 7.34 -16.46 -14.22
CA TRP A 252 6.36 -16.31 -15.31
C TRP A 252 5.42 -15.11 -15.09
N ARG A 253 5.91 -13.91 -15.42
CA ARG A 253 5.21 -12.62 -15.22
C ARG A 253 4.84 -11.90 -16.52
N ARG A 254 4.90 -12.59 -17.67
CA ARG A 254 4.64 -12.02 -19.01
C ARG A 254 3.22 -11.46 -19.14
N LEU A 255 3.08 -10.31 -19.81
CA LEU A 255 1.82 -9.62 -20.01
C LEU A 255 1.30 -9.84 -21.43
N THR A 256 -0.02 -9.97 -21.57
CA THR A 256 -0.69 -9.95 -22.89
C THR A 256 -0.93 -8.49 -23.33
N PRO A 257 -1.30 -8.24 -24.60
CA PRO A 257 -1.72 -6.89 -25.02
C PRO A 257 -3.11 -6.48 -24.49
N PHE A 258 -3.84 -7.38 -23.83
CA PHE A 258 -5.24 -7.15 -23.42
C PHE A 258 -5.30 -6.33 -22.12
N LYS A 259 -5.61 -5.05 -22.25
CA LYS A 259 -5.84 -4.13 -21.14
C LYS A 259 -7.28 -4.22 -20.64
N VAL A 260 -7.47 -4.13 -19.33
CA VAL A 260 -8.82 -4.05 -18.75
C VAL A 260 -9.34 -2.61 -18.91
N PRO A 261 -10.51 -2.39 -19.51
CA PRO A 261 -11.06 -1.04 -19.65
C PRO A 261 -11.24 -0.33 -18.31
N MET A 262 -10.85 0.94 -18.24
CA MET A 262 -10.95 1.75 -17.02
C MET A 262 -12.38 1.79 -16.46
N LYS A 263 -13.39 1.87 -17.35
CA LYS A 263 -14.81 1.83 -16.97
C LYS A 263 -15.18 0.54 -16.21
N HIS A 264 -14.61 -0.60 -16.60
CA HIS A 264 -14.87 -1.88 -15.93
C HIS A 264 -14.20 -1.92 -14.56
N GLN A 265 -12.92 -1.52 -14.48
CA GLN A 265 -12.22 -1.39 -13.20
C GLN A 265 -12.99 -0.48 -12.22
N ARG A 266 -13.43 0.68 -12.72
CA ARG A 266 -14.22 1.66 -11.96
C ARG A 266 -15.51 1.08 -11.40
N ALA A 267 -16.28 0.36 -12.21
CA ALA A 267 -17.54 -0.22 -11.76
C ALA A 267 -17.36 -1.28 -10.66
N ILE A 268 -16.25 -2.02 -10.68
CA ILE A 268 -15.87 -2.96 -9.61
C ILE A 268 -15.43 -2.19 -8.36
N LEU A 269 -14.56 -1.18 -8.52
CA LEU A 269 -14.10 -0.33 -7.43
C LEU A 269 -15.25 0.39 -6.71
N ASP A 270 -16.22 0.93 -7.45
CA ASP A 270 -17.37 1.64 -6.88
C ASP A 270 -18.15 0.76 -5.89
N LYS A 271 -18.36 -0.52 -6.23
CA LYS A 271 -19.01 -1.49 -5.34
C LYS A 271 -18.21 -1.74 -4.05
N GLN A 272 -16.87 -1.74 -4.13
CA GLN A 272 -16.01 -1.91 -2.95
C GLN A 272 -16.00 -0.66 -2.07
N LEU A 273 -15.92 0.54 -2.67
CA LEU A 273 -15.97 1.82 -1.93
C LEU A 273 -17.33 2.06 -1.27
N ASP A 274 -18.43 1.65 -1.93
CA ASP A 274 -19.77 1.68 -1.34
C ASP A 274 -19.81 0.90 -0.02
N LEU A 275 -19.16 -0.26 0.03
CA LEU A 275 -19.06 -1.08 1.23
C LEU A 275 -18.17 -0.44 2.30
N ALA A 276 -17.06 0.20 1.92
CA ALA A 276 -16.22 0.94 2.86
C ALA A 276 -17.01 2.06 3.55
N VAL A 277 -17.75 2.86 2.79
CA VAL A 277 -18.60 3.93 3.34
C VAL A 277 -19.73 3.37 4.19
N GLU A 278 -20.34 2.25 3.79
CA GLU A 278 -21.39 1.59 4.57
C GLU A 278 -20.89 1.11 5.93
N LEU A 279 -19.72 0.49 5.98
CA LEU A 279 -19.17 -0.11 7.20
C LEU A 279 -18.32 0.88 8.00
N GLY A 280 -17.90 2.00 7.40
CA GLY A 280 -17.00 2.96 8.03
C GLY A 280 -15.57 2.45 8.16
N VAL A 281 -15.09 1.70 7.15
CA VAL A 281 -13.70 1.20 7.12
C VAL A 281 -12.85 2.05 6.19
N ASN A 282 -11.62 2.35 6.62
CA ASN A 282 -10.68 3.11 5.81
C ASN A 282 -10.21 2.30 4.61
N VAL A 283 -9.66 3.00 3.62
CA VAL A 283 -9.28 2.43 2.32
C VAL A 283 -7.80 2.61 2.09
N SER A 284 -7.10 1.54 1.71
CA SER A 284 -5.81 1.66 1.02
C SER A 284 -6.04 1.55 -0.49
N PHE A 285 -5.72 2.62 -1.19
CA PHE A 285 -6.19 2.93 -2.55
C PHE A 285 -5.05 2.86 -3.57
N HIS A 286 -5.13 1.92 -4.49
CA HIS A 286 -4.22 1.75 -5.62
C HIS A 286 -4.49 2.75 -6.74
N SER A 287 -3.44 3.42 -7.23
CA SER A 287 -3.55 4.36 -8.34
C SER A 287 -2.30 4.38 -9.22
N VAL A 288 -2.26 3.51 -10.23
CA VAL A 288 -1.13 3.43 -11.17
C VAL A 288 -1.51 3.92 -12.56
N ALA A 289 -0.74 4.87 -13.09
CA ALA A 289 -0.95 5.43 -14.44
C ALA A 289 -2.38 5.97 -14.70
N CYS A 290 -3.06 6.45 -13.67
CA CYS A 290 -4.43 6.95 -13.75
C CYS A 290 -4.80 8.01 -12.68
N PRO A 291 -3.94 9.01 -12.35
CA PRO A 291 -4.23 9.99 -11.29
C PRO A 291 -5.56 10.75 -11.49
N GLY A 292 -5.87 11.17 -12.73
CA GLY A 292 -7.15 11.80 -13.06
C GLY A 292 -8.37 10.92 -12.76
N PRO A 293 -8.49 9.73 -13.38
CA PRO A 293 -9.57 8.79 -13.09
C PRO A 293 -9.70 8.41 -11.62
N SER A 294 -8.58 8.30 -10.88
CA SER A 294 -8.57 8.04 -9.45
C SER A 294 -9.20 9.20 -8.68
N LEU A 295 -8.78 10.45 -8.94
CA LEU A 295 -9.37 11.63 -8.31
C LEU A 295 -10.87 11.79 -8.64
N ASP A 296 -11.26 11.59 -9.90
CA ASP A 296 -12.67 11.63 -10.34
C ASP A 296 -13.52 10.58 -9.59
N THR A 297 -12.91 9.45 -9.23
CA THR A 297 -13.57 8.41 -8.43
C THR A 297 -13.83 8.84 -7.01
N LEU A 298 -12.83 9.39 -6.34
CA LEU A 298 -12.96 9.87 -4.97
C LEU A 298 -13.90 11.08 -4.88
N ILE A 299 -13.84 11.99 -5.85
CA ILE A 299 -14.78 13.13 -5.95
C ILE A 299 -16.22 12.63 -6.15
N SER A 300 -16.43 11.66 -7.05
CA SER A 300 -17.75 11.08 -7.28
C SER A 300 -18.30 10.37 -6.02
N MET A 301 -17.44 9.74 -5.22
CA MET A 301 -17.84 9.17 -3.93
C MET A 301 -18.20 10.24 -2.90
N ARG A 302 -17.43 11.34 -2.84
CA ARG A 302 -17.76 12.53 -2.04
C ARG A 302 -19.10 13.14 -2.48
N GLU A 303 -19.38 13.24 -3.77
CA GLU A 303 -20.65 13.76 -4.28
C GLU A 303 -21.83 12.83 -3.95
N LYS A 304 -21.63 11.51 -4.07
CA LYS A 304 -22.64 10.50 -3.77
C LYS A 304 -23.00 10.42 -2.28
N TYR A 305 -22.00 10.49 -1.40
CA TYR A 305 -22.19 10.26 0.04
C TYR A 305 -22.05 11.51 0.91
N GLY A 306 -21.65 12.64 0.33
CA GLY A 306 -21.41 13.90 1.04
C GLY A 306 -20.40 13.73 2.17
N ILE A 307 -20.71 14.36 3.30
CA ILE A 307 -19.88 14.32 4.52
C ILE A 307 -19.68 12.90 5.08
N ARG A 308 -20.54 11.93 4.72
CA ARG A 308 -20.31 10.53 5.14
C ARG A 308 -19.05 9.96 4.51
N PHE A 309 -18.69 10.34 3.29
CA PHE A 309 -17.44 9.89 2.69
C PHE A 309 -16.24 10.44 3.45
N THR A 310 -16.22 11.76 3.67
CA THR A 310 -15.06 12.45 4.28
C THR A 310 -14.94 12.23 5.79
N ASN A 311 -16.05 12.09 6.52
CA ASN A 311 -15.99 11.97 7.99
C ASN A 311 -16.04 10.52 8.45
N ARG A 312 -16.56 9.59 7.64
CA ARG A 312 -16.72 8.18 8.06
C ARG A 312 -15.59 7.28 7.61
N ILE A 313 -14.89 7.60 6.53
CA ILE A 313 -13.71 6.83 6.09
C ILE A 313 -12.55 7.74 5.74
N ASN A 314 -11.33 7.26 5.92
CA ASN A 314 -10.13 7.85 5.38
C ASN A 314 -9.63 7.02 4.19
N VAL A 315 -8.94 7.66 3.25
CA VAL A 315 -8.40 7.04 2.04
C VAL A 315 -6.91 7.30 2.01
N ASP A 316 -6.12 6.25 2.08
CA ASP A 316 -4.68 6.27 1.89
C ASP A 316 -4.36 5.97 0.43
N LEU A 317 -3.75 6.94 -0.27
CA LEU A 317 -3.22 6.75 -1.60
C LEU A 317 -1.83 6.11 -1.48
N HIS A 318 -1.79 4.78 -1.50
CA HIS A 318 -0.55 4.03 -1.29
C HIS A 318 0.48 4.36 -2.36
N SER A 319 1.74 4.47 -1.93
CA SER A 319 2.93 4.89 -2.66
C SER A 319 2.86 6.27 -3.34
N ALA A 320 1.72 6.76 -3.79
CA ALA A 320 1.43 8.08 -4.37
C ALA A 320 2.32 8.58 -5.53
N GLY A 321 3.38 7.86 -5.93
CA GLY A 321 4.44 8.38 -6.81
C GLY A 321 3.99 8.78 -8.22
N GLY A 322 2.81 8.31 -8.65
CA GLY A 322 2.19 8.70 -9.92
C GLY A 322 1.46 10.05 -9.90
N TRP A 323 1.40 10.73 -8.75
CA TRP A 323 0.70 12.01 -8.58
C TRP A 323 1.73 13.14 -8.47
N SER A 324 1.56 14.22 -9.25
CA SER A 324 2.44 15.39 -9.14
C SER A 324 2.14 16.18 -7.86
N PRO A 325 3.08 16.98 -7.34
CA PRO A 325 2.86 17.81 -6.16
C PRO A 325 1.66 18.76 -6.32
N GLU A 326 1.48 19.37 -7.48
CA GLU A 326 0.38 20.30 -7.78
C GLU A 326 -0.96 19.56 -7.82
N PHE A 327 -0.97 18.38 -8.43
CA PHE A 327 -2.15 17.55 -8.52
C PHE A 327 -2.57 17.04 -7.14
N TRP A 328 -1.60 16.63 -6.31
CA TRP A 328 -1.82 16.27 -4.91
C TRP A 328 -2.45 17.41 -4.12
N LYS A 329 -1.85 18.61 -4.16
CA LYS A 329 -2.40 19.79 -3.46
C LYS A 329 -3.85 20.10 -3.88
N GLN A 330 -4.18 19.93 -5.16
CA GLN A 330 -5.55 20.11 -5.64
C GLN A 330 -6.50 19.05 -5.07
N ALA A 331 -6.07 17.80 -5.03
CA ALA A 331 -6.86 16.69 -4.52
C ALA A 331 -7.11 16.80 -3.02
N GLU A 332 -6.07 17.08 -2.24
CA GLU A 332 -6.14 17.21 -0.78
C GLU A 332 -7.11 18.34 -0.37
N ARG A 333 -7.10 19.47 -1.08
CA ARG A 333 -8.09 20.57 -0.88
C ARG A 333 -9.54 20.14 -1.08
N ASN A 334 -9.77 19.13 -1.91
CA ASN A 334 -11.10 18.61 -2.21
C ASN A 334 -11.49 17.45 -1.28
N LEU A 335 -10.51 16.74 -0.74
CA LEU A 335 -10.70 15.48 -0.03
C LEU A 335 -9.93 15.55 1.28
N SER A 336 -10.57 16.11 2.32
CA SER A 336 -9.97 16.26 3.65
C SER A 336 -9.64 14.94 4.34
N ASN A 337 -10.12 13.81 3.80
CA ASN A 337 -9.88 12.47 4.29
C ASN A 337 -8.83 11.70 3.45
N LEU A 338 -8.09 12.39 2.59
CA LEU A 338 -7.05 11.81 1.74
C LEU A 338 -5.68 11.87 2.43
N TYR A 339 -5.02 10.72 2.51
CA TYR A 339 -3.70 10.49 3.07
C TYR A 339 -2.80 9.89 1.99
N ALA A 340 -1.48 9.96 2.18
CA ALA A 340 -0.51 9.27 1.33
C ALA A 340 0.61 8.65 2.17
N SER A 341 1.03 7.46 1.75
CA SER A 341 2.13 6.68 2.31
C SER A 341 3.22 6.46 1.25
N PRO A 342 4.28 7.28 1.21
CA PRO A 342 5.42 7.06 0.32
C PRO A 342 6.18 5.77 0.68
N SER A 343 6.56 5.00 -0.34
CA SER A 343 7.39 3.79 -0.24
C SER A 343 8.74 3.96 -0.94
N ILE A 344 9.76 3.24 -0.48
CA ILE A 344 11.07 3.27 -1.12
C ILE A 344 11.02 2.64 -2.51
N PHE A 345 10.37 1.49 -2.69
CA PHE A 345 10.45 0.76 -3.95
C PHE A 345 9.63 1.36 -5.07
N ILE A 346 8.53 2.06 -4.76
CA ILE A 346 7.62 2.58 -5.78
C ILE A 346 7.71 4.09 -5.91
N THR A 347 7.62 4.83 -4.80
CA THR A 347 7.59 6.30 -4.86
C THR A 347 8.89 6.86 -5.43
N SER A 348 10.05 6.28 -5.07
CA SER A 348 11.37 6.74 -5.54
C SER A 348 11.58 6.63 -7.06
N ARG A 349 10.75 5.85 -7.76
CA ARG A 349 10.79 5.77 -9.23
C ARG A 349 10.31 7.05 -9.90
N SER A 350 9.60 7.90 -9.17
CA SER A 350 9.08 9.16 -9.67
C SER A 350 10.12 10.28 -9.53
N PRO A 351 10.42 11.03 -10.61
CA PRO A 351 11.38 12.14 -10.53
C PRO A 351 10.91 13.28 -9.63
N SER A 352 9.60 13.40 -9.39
CA SER A 352 9.02 14.42 -8.52
C SER A 352 8.77 13.94 -7.10
N ALA A 353 9.27 12.75 -6.72
CA ALA A 353 8.93 12.11 -5.46
C ALA A 353 9.22 12.97 -4.23
N SER A 354 10.43 13.53 -4.14
CA SER A 354 10.83 14.38 -3.01
C SER A 354 9.97 15.64 -2.91
N SER A 355 9.62 16.25 -4.04
CA SER A 355 8.70 17.39 -4.11
C SER A 355 7.27 17.01 -3.72
N LEU A 356 6.81 15.81 -4.08
CA LEU A 356 5.50 15.29 -3.69
C LEU A 356 5.44 15.10 -2.18
N ILE A 357 6.43 14.42 -1.60
CA ILE A 357 6.54 14.20 -0.15
C ILE A 357 6.54 15.54 0.60
N ALA A 358 7.29 16.52 0.11
CA ALA A 358 7.32 17.86 0.67
C ALA A 358 5.96 18.59 0.58
N SER A 359 5.11 18.23 -0.39
CA SER A 359 3.82 18.90 -0.64
C SER A 359 2.62 18.36 0.14
N ILE A 360 2.70 17.12 0.62
CA ILE A 360 1.64 16.47 1.42
C ILE A 360 1.51 17.20 2.76
N SER A 361 0.31 17.45 3.27
CA SER A 361 0.16 18.10 4.58
C SER A 361 0.68 17.24 5.74
N ASN A 362 1.10 17.89 6.82
CA ASN A 362 1.78 17.22 7.94
C ASN A 362 0.90 16.15 8.60
N ASP A 363 -0.41 16.36 8.65
CA ASP A 363 -1.44 15.48 9.22
C ASP A 363 -1.96 14.41 8.24
N ARG A 364 -1.50 14.44 6.98
CA ARG A 364 -1.90 13.51 5.90
C ARG A 364 -0.79 12.56 5.46
N MET A 365 0.36 12.61 6.12
CA MET A 365 1.52 11.77 5.82
C MET A 365 1.45 10.47 6.62
N LEU A 366 1.49 9.35 5.91
CA LEU A 366 1.71 8.00 6.44
C LEU A 366 3.07 7.47 5.94
N VAL A 367 3.42 6.24 6.30
CA VAL A 367 4.65 5.58 5.86
C VAL A 367 4.38 4.11 5.57
N GLU A 368 5.03 3.55 4.55
CA GLU A 368 4.86 2.14 4.17
C GLU A 368 6.14 1.55 3.56
N SER A 369 6.17 0.22 3.43
CA SER A 369 7.21 -0.48 2.69
C SER A 369 6.78 -0.87 1.27
N ASP A 370 5.49 -1.17 1.05
CA ASP A 370 4.97 -1.89 -0.12
C ASP A 370 5.74 -3.21 -0.42
N SER A 371 6.29 -3.85 0.62
CA SER A 371 7.08 -5.07 0.49
C SER A 371 6.22 -6.32 0.57
N HIS A 372 6.55 -7.32 -0.27
CA HIS A 372 6.03 -8.68 -0.14
C HIS A 372 6.83 -9.55 0.83
N ASP A 373 8.02 -9.08 1.22
CA ASP A 373 8.88 -9.72 2.21
C ASP A 373 8.86 -8.90 3.50
N VAL A 374 8.21 -9.48 4.52
CA VAL A 374 8.07 -8.88 5.85
C VAL A 374 9.41 -8.70 6.56
N THR A 375 10.46 -9.47 6.20
CA THR A 375 11.79 -9.30 6.78
C THR A 375 12.42 -7.96 6.44
N LEU A 376 11.94 -7.31 5.38
CA LEU A 376 12.41 -6.00 4.93
C LEU A 376 11.60 -4.83 5.52
N SER A 377 10.42 -5.08 6.12
CA SER A 377 9.50 -4.04 6.58
C SER A 377 10.15 -3.04 7.55
N ASP A 378 10.84 -3.52 8.60
CA ASP A 378 11.56 -2.66 9.55
C ASP A 378 12.46 -1.64 8.84
N ARG A 379 13.23 -2.11 7.86
CA ARG A 379 14.26 -1.33 7.18
C ARG A 379 13.67 -0.38 6.15
N LEU A 380 12.68 -0.85 5.38
CA LEU A 380 12.05 -0.05 4.34
C LEU A 380 11.16 1.04 4.93
N VAL A 381 10.40 0.75 5.99
CA VAL A 381 9.60 1.75 6.71
C VAL A 381 10.52 2.77 7.37
N TRP A 382 11.64 2.35 7.97
CA TRP A 382 12.61 3.29 8.51
C TRP A 382 13.24 4.18 7.44
N ALA A 383 13.65 3.60 6.32
CA ALA A 383 14.18 4.35 5.18
C ALA A 383 13.18 5.37 4.64
N ALA A 384 11.91 4.99 4.52
CA ALA A 384 10.85 5.91 4.11
C ALA A 384 10.62 7.02 5.14
N ALA A 385 10.61 6.71 6.44
CA ALA A 385 10.50 7.70 7.50
C ALA A 385 11.68 8.69 7.48
N GLU A 386 12.91 8.21 7.31
CA GLU A 386 14.06 9.08 7.15
C GLU A 386 13.95 9.96 5.90
N TRP A 387 13.49 9.40 4.78
CA TRP A 387 13.28 10.17 3.56
C TRP A 387 12.23 11.29 3.75
N ILE A 388 11.10 10.96 4.39
CA ILE A 388 10.08 11.92 4.79
C ILE A 388 10.69 13.03 5.64
N SER A 389 11.50 12.69 6.65
CA SER A 389 12.17 13.68 7.51
C SER A 389 12.99 14.69 6.70
N ARG A 390 13.76 14.20 5.72
CA ARG A 390 14.60 15.04 4.85
C ARG A 390 13.77 15.95 3.94
N CYS A 391 12.74 15.39 3.30
CA CYS A 391 11.87 16.15 2.39
C CYS A 391 11.07 17.23 3.12
N LYS A 392 10.62 16.93 4.33
CA LYS A 392 9.81 17.81 5.19
C LYS A 392 10.61 18.78 6.05
N GLY A 393 11.91 18.53 6.23
CA GLY A 393 12.74 19.28 7.19
C GLY A 393 12.39 18.96 8.65
N TRP A 394 11.83 17.78 8.92
CA TRP A 394 11.49 17.34 10.28
C TRP A 394 12.71 16.74 10.99
N LYS A 395 12.66 16.77 12.32
CA LYS A 395 13.59 16.03 13.17
C LYS A 395 13.29 14.54 13.09
N LEU A 396 14.32 13.70 13.21
CA LEU A 396 14.22 12.26 13.20
C LEU A 396 14.73 11.66 14.51
N GLU A 397 13.85 10.95 15.20
CA GLU A 397 14.11 10.26 16.45
C GLU A 397 15.28 9.27 16.30
N GLY A 398 16.27 9.32 17.19
CA GLY A 398 17.47 8.50 17.13
C GLY A 398 18.60 9.04 16.24
N ARG A 399 18.32 9.98 15.33
CA ARG A 399 19.33 10.77 14.59
C ARG A 399 19.57 12.12 15.27
N ASP A 400 18.49 12.82 15.57
CA ASP A 400 18.48 14.14 16.19
C ASP A 400 18.15 14.00 17.69
N ARG A 401 18.70 14.89 18.54
CA ARG A 401 18.57 14.81 20.00
C ARG A 401 17.38 15.61 20.51
N HIS A 402 16.45 14.99 21.23
CA HIS A 402 15.33 15.65 21.90
C HIS A 402 15.75 16.09 23.33
N PRO A 403 15.29 17.25 23.85
CA PRO A 403 15.64 17.71 25.20
C PRO A 403 15.21 16.75 26.33
N SER A 404 14.19 15.92 26.09
CA SER A 404 13.72 14.89 27.02
C SER A 404 14.43 13.54 26.88
N ASP A 405 15.36 13.40 25.94
CA ASP A 405 16.13 12.16 25.79
C ASP A 405 17.08 12.02 27.00
N PRO A 406 17.12 10.86 27.67
CA PRO A 406 18.06 10.65 28.78
C PRO A 406 19.50 10.79 28.29
N ASP A 407 20.38 11.29 29.18
CA ASP A 407 21.81 11.41 28.89
C ASP A 407 22.43 10.03 28.57
N ASP A 408 23.45 10.03 27.72
CA ASP A 408 24.10 8.89 27.03
C ASP A 408 24.56 7.73 27.94
N SER A 409 24.46 7.90 29.27
CA SER A 409 24.76 6.92 30.31
C SER A 409 23.60 5.98 30.71
N ASP A 410 22.37 6.17 30.22
CA ASP A 410 21.18 5.37 30.62
C ASP A 410 20.41 4.84 29.40
N LYS A 411 21.14 4.27 28.41
CA LYS A 411 20.58 3.74 27.14
C LYS A 411 19.49 2.67 27.30
N ASP A 412 19.42 2.03 28.46
CA ASP A 412 18.45 0.99 28.79
C ASP A 412 17.17 1.53 29.46
N LYS A 413 17.07 2.85 29.66
CA LYS A 413 15.89 3.51 30.23
C LYS A 413 15.44 4.71 29.39
N VAL A 414 15.21 4.49 28.10
CA VAL A 414 14.43 5.47 27.34
C VAL A 414 12.98 5.35 27.81
N ALA A 415 12.48 6.43 28.43
CA ALA A 415 11.08 6.52 28.80
C ALA A 415 10.23 6.26 27.55
N GLU A 416 9.28 5.33 27.64
CA GLU A 416 8.16 5.33 26.70
C GLU A 416 7.58 6.76 26.72
N TRP A 417 7.67 7.49 25.60
CA TRP A 417 6.87 8.69 25.47
C TRP A 417 5.42 8.20 25.37
N ASP A 418 4.67 8.39 26.47
CA ASP A 418 3.27 7.99 26.60
C ASP A 418 2.46 8.70 25.50
N GLY A 419 2.22 7.97 24.41
CA GLY A 419 1.81 8.47 23.10
C GLY A 419 0.39 9.00 22.99
N ILE A 420 -0.14 9.66 24.02
CA ILE A 420 -1.48 10.27 23.99
C ILE A 420 -1.53 11.60 24.78
N GLU A 421 -0.86 11.73 25.93
CA GLU A 421 -1.05 12.90 26.82
C GLU A 421 -0.21 14.14 26.45
N GLU A 422 1.00 13.98 25.90
CA GLU A 422 1.80 15.14 25.44
C GLU A 422 1.35 15.67 24.06
N GLN A 423 0.73 14.82 23.23
CA GLN A 423 0.42 15.12 21.83
C GLN A 423 -0.77 16.08 21.66
N GLY A 424 -1.73 16.10 22.59
CA GLY A 424 -2.87 17.03 22.57
C GLY A 424 -2.48 18.50 22.79
N LYS A 425 -1.31 18.75 23.41
CA LYS A 425 -0.78 20.11 23.60
C LYS A 425 0.00 20.63 22.40
N GLU A 426 0.33 19.75 21.44
CA GLU A 426 1.12 20.14 20.27
C GLU A 426 0.30 20.85 19.17
N GLU A 427 -1.03 20.83 19.24
CA GLU A 427 -1.91 21.46 18.23
C GLU A 427 -2.90 22.50 18.81
N GLU A 428 -2.81 22.86 20.10
CA GLU A 428 -3.55 24.03 20.58
C GLU A 428 -2.98 25.28 19.88
N GLU A 429 -3.81 25.93 19.05
CA GLU A 429 -3.56 27.27 18.54
C GLU A 429 -3.35 28.18 19.75
N GLU A 430 -2.14 28.70 19.95
CA GLU A 430 -1.91 29.68 21.01
C GLU A 430 -2.63 30.97 20.63
N ILE A 431 -3.73 31.24 21.31
CA ILE A 431 -4.50 32.46 21.13
C ILE A 431 -3.90 33.53 22.04
N ASP A 432 -3.48 34.66 21.46
CA ASP A 432 -2.94 35.76 22.25
C ASP A 432 -4.01 36.41 23.15
N GLU A 433 -3.59 37.35 24.01
CA GLU A 433 -4.49 38.09 24.91
C GLU A 433 -5.58 38.90 24.16
N LYS A 434 -5.50 39.01 22.83
CA LYS A 434 -6.45 39.72 21.96
C LYS A 434 -7.36 38.79 21.17
N GLY A 435 -7.20 37.47 21.28
CA GLY A 435 -8.02 36.51 20.55
C GLY A 435 -7.49 36.14 19.16
N GLU A 436 -6.25 36.49 18.82
CA GLU A 436 -5.62 36.16 17.53
C GLU A 436 -4.75 34.90 17.64
N ILE A 437 -4.81 34.04 16.63
CA ILE A 437 -3.95 32.85 16.55
C ILE A 437 -2.50 33.30 16.35
N VAL A 438 -1.63 32.98 17.30
CA VAL A 438 -0.19 33.19 17.20
C VAL A 438 0.37 32.00 16.41
N GLU A 439 0.92 32.27 15.22
CA GLU A 439 1.80 31.30 14.56
C GLU A 439 3.05 31.14 15.44
N VAL A 440 3.15 30.00 16.14
CA VAL A 440 4.37 29.63 16.84
C VAL A 440 5.42 29.30 15.78
N GLU A 441 6.15 30.32 15.32
CA GLU A 441 7.35 30.17 14.51
C GLU A 441 8.32 29.25 15.28
N ASN A 442 8.48 28.02 14.79
CA ASN A 442 9.38 26.96 15.28
C ASN A 442 8.83 25.94 16.29
N LYS A 443 7.66 25.35 16.04
CA LYS A 443 7.37 24.04 16.66
C LYS A 443 8.24 22.98 15.98
N GLU A 444 9.20 22.41 16.71
CA GLU A 444 10.01 21.30 16.21
C GLU A 444 9.11 20.09 15.93
N ILE A 445 9.02 19.67 14.68
CA ILE A 445 8.23 18.49 14.28
C ILE A 445 9.14 17.27 14.26
N TRP A 446 8.73 16.23 14.98
CA TRP A 446 9.40 14.94 15.08
C TRP A 446 8.71 13.89 14.22
N THR A 447 9.48 13.19 13.40
CA THR A 447 8.97 12.39 12.28
C THR A 447 8.21 11.16 12.76
N VAL A 448 8.79 10.36 13.65
CA VAL A 448 8.16 9.12 14.14
C VAL A 448 6.89 9.43 14.93
N ARG A 449 6.93 10.43 15.83
CA ARG A 449 5.74 10.89 16.59
C ARG A 449 4.63 11.36 15.66
N THR A 450 4.96 12.14 14.64
CA THR A 450 3.98 12.64 13.66
C THR A 450 3.37 11.50 12.86
N LEU A 451 4.20 10.57 12.35
CA LEU A 451 3.73 9.41 11.59
C LEU A 451 2.85 8.48 12.43
N GLU A 452 3.22 8.23 13.69
CA GLU A 452 2.42 7.46 14.64
C GLU A 452 1.06 8.11 14.86
N ARG A 453 1.03 9.41 15.19
CA ARG A 453 -0.21 10.16 15.40
C ARG A 453 -1.10 10.12 14.16
N ASN A 454 -0.52 10.34 12.98
CA ASN A 454 -1.26 10.33 11.73
C ASN A 454 -1.85 8.96 11.42
N TRP A 455 -1.13 7.87 11.71
CA TRP A 455 -1.68 6.52 11.61
C TRP A 455 -2.86 6.31 12.55
N LEU A 456 -2.76 6.73 13.81
CA LEU A 456 -3.85 6.60 14.78
C LEU A 456 -5.09 7.44 14.38
N ARG A 457 -4.89 8.65 13.86
CA ARG A 457 -5.97 9.48 13.27
C ARG A 457 -6.58 8.85 12.03
N PHE A 458 -5.73 8.35 11.14
CA PHE A 458 -6.15 7.63 9.95
C PHE A 458 -7.04 6.45 10.34
N MET A 459 -6.62 5.64 11.31
CA MET A 459 -7.38 4.51 11.84
C MET A 459 -8.52 4.88 12.80
N LYS A 460 -8.73 6.18 13.06
CA LYS A 460 -9.78 6.71 13.95
C LYS A 460 -9.72 6.12 15.36
N VAL A 461 -8.50 5.86 15.80
CA VAL A 461 -8.17 5.47 17.18
C VAL A 461 -8.17 6.71 18.08
N ILE A 462 -7.79 7.86 17.52
CA ILE A 462 -7.83 9.19 18.15
C ILE A 462 -8.53 10.18 17.19
N GLU A 463 -8.90 11.36 17.72
CA GLU A 463 -9.55 12.44 16.95
C GLU A 463 -8.60 13.20 16.01
#